data_AF-A0A8J6P9H9-F1
#
_entry.id   AF-A0A8J6P9H9-F1
#
_cell.length_a   1.000
_cell.length_b   1.000
_cell.length_c   1.000
_cell.angle_alpha   90.00
_cell.angle_beta   90.00
_cell.angle_gamma   90.00
#
_symmetry.space_group_name_H-M   'P 1'
#
loop_
_entity.id
_entity.type
_entity.pdbx_description
1 polymer ?
#
loop_
_entity_poly.entity_id
_entity_poly.type
_entity_poly.pdbx_seq_one_letter_code
_entity_poly.pdbx_strand_id
1 'polypeptide(L)'
;KTETYDSKGIRNYKQAFWAANRRHQKNILKKISVSFTATEEGIFALPNRAISVVKGSRMATYDGCVTAVNGLTVELSQPVKFTSGDDHSLILKLRDGGVQSVNVVPGAHDRQVIMTSVPQEAIYVGNSALKTEFSFGNEARHNAQMILVSTVDPGDDRTVKITGFNYDKDFYKFDNVPPFGRAFSNGFDNGFN
;
A
#
# COMPACT_ATOMS: atom_id res chain seq x y z
N LYS A 1 -11.54 -27.66 14.63
CA LYS A 1 -10.39 -28.03 15.49
C LYS A 1 -10.29 -26.99 16.58
N THR A 2 -10.33 -27.37 17.85
CA THR A 2 -10.24 -26.42 18.97
C THR A 2 -8.78 -26.02 19.15
N GLU A 3 -8.48 -24.71 19.10
CA GLU A 3 -7.15 -24.16 19.36
C GLU A 3 -7.11 -23.66 20.81
N THR A 4 -6.12 -24.11 21.59
CA THR A 4 -5.86 -23.62 22.94
C THR A 4 -4.70 -22.62 22.89
N TYR A 5 -4.85 -21.48 23.54
CA TYR A 5 -3.86 -20.40 23.54
C TYR A 5 -3.58 -19.93 24.96
N ASP A 6 -2.30 -19.92 25.34
CA ASP A 6 -1.84 -19.33 26.59
C ASP A 6 -1.45 -17.86 26.38
N SER A 7 -2.03 -16.97 27.19
CA SER A 7 -1.87 -15.53 27.05
C SER A 7 -1.39 -14.92 28.36
N LYS A 8 -0.27 -14.19 28.30
CA LYS A 8 0.30 -13.49 29.45
C LYS A 8 -0.39 -12.14 29.67
N GLY A 9 -0.65 -11.79 30.92
CA GLY A 9 -1.11 -10.44 31.30
C GLY A 9 -2.61 -10.19 31.21
N ILE A 10 -3.43 -11.21 30.93
CA ILE A 10 -4.89 -11.12 31.01
C ILE A 10 -5.31 -11.19 32.47
N ARG A 11 -5.97 -10.13 32.97
CA ARG A 11 -6.32 -10.01 34.40
C ARG A 11 -7.81 -10.07 34.68
N ASN A 12 -8.66 -9.98 33.65
CA ASN A 12 -10.11 -10.04 33.81
C ASN A 12 -10.80 -10.73 32.62
N TYR A 13 -12.05 -11.12 32.84
CA TYR A 13 -12.87 -11.81 31.84
C TYR A 13 -13.03 -10.99 30.56
N LYS A 14 -13.21 -9.66 30.67
CA LYS A 14 -13.43 -8.79 29.51
C LYS A 14 -12.23 -8.81 28.56
N GLN A 15 -11.02 -8.72 29.10
CA GLN A 15 -9.77 -8.85 28.36
C GLN A 15 -9.61 -10.24 27.75
N ALA A 16 -9.97 -11.31 28.49
CA ALA A 16 -9.96 -12.68 27.98
C ALA A 16 -10.91 -12.85 26.79
N PHE A 17 -12.14 -12.34 26.93
CA PHE A 17 -13.18 -12.37 25.91
C PHE A 17 -12.72 -11.63 24.64
N TRP A 18 -12.15 -10.44 24.78
CA TRP A 18 -11.64 -9.68 23.63
C TRP A 18 -10.46 -10.37 22.94
N ALA A 19 -9.48 -10.86 23.70
CA ALA A 19 -8.32 -11.54 23.15
C ALA A 19 -8.70 -12.83 22.41
N ALA A 20 -9.60 -13.63 23.00
CA ALA A 20 -10.09 -14.87 22.40
C ALA A 20 -10.87 -14.60 21.11
N ASN A 21 -11.84 -13.68 21.15
CA ASN A 21 -12.64 -13.36 19.97
C ASN A 21 -11.82 -12.71 18.85
N ARG A 22 -10.89 -11.80 19.17
CA ARG A 22 -10.01 -11.19 18.15
C ARG A 22 -9.16 -12.25 17.45
N ARG A 23 -8.63 -13.23 18.19
CA ARG A 23 -7.88 -14.35 17.61
C ARG A 23 -8.79 -15.26 16.77
N HIS A 24 -9.98 -15.58 17.27
CA HIS A 24 -10.97 -16.37 16.54
C HIS A 24 -11.36 -15.71 15.21
N GLN A 25 -11.67 -14.41 15.23
CA GLN A 25 -12.01 -13.65 14.02
C GLN A 25 -10.83 -13.57 13.06
N LYS A 26 -9.60 -13.34 13.56
CA LYS A 26 -8.39 -13.40 12.73
C LYS A 26 -8.24 -14.76 12.05
N ASN A 27 -8.43 -15.87 12.76
CA ASN A 27 -8.32 -17.21 12.19
C ASN A 27 -9.36 -17.49 11.10
N ILE A 28 -10.58 -16.96 11.22
CA ILE A 28 -11.66 -17.16 10.24
C ILE A 28 -11.47 -16.27 9.00
N LEU A 29 -11.07 -15.02 9.21
CA LEU A 29 -11.10 -13.96 8.20
C LEU A 29 -9.73 -13.75 7.51
N LYS A 30 -8.62 -14.21 8.11
CA LYS A 30 -7.30 -14.32 7.46
C LYS A 30 -7.39 -15.40 6.37
N LYS A 31 -7.75 -15.01 5.16
CA LYS A 31 -7.86 -15.93 4.01
C LYS A 31 -6.79 -15.68 2.97
N ILE A 32 -6.26 -14.45 2.89
CA ILE A 32 -5.33 -14.04 1.85
C ILE A 32 -4.00 -13.70 2.51
N SER A 33 -2.94 -14.35 2.05
CA SER A 33 -1.56 -14.02 2.41
C SER A 33 -0.92 -13.23 1.29
N VAL A 34 -0.19 -12.18 1.64
CA VAL A 34 0.54 -11.33 0.71
C VAL A 34 2.02 -11.31 1.12
N SER A 35 2.90 -11.40 0.14
CA SER A 35 4.35 -11.28 0.31
C SER A 35 4.88 -10.41 -0.81
N PHE A 36 5.67 -9.40 -0.46
CA PHE A 36 6.32 -8.52 -1.44
C PHE A 36 7.65 -8.02 -0.90
N THR A 37 8.49 -7.54 -1.82
CA THR A 37 9.74 -6.87 -1.50
C THR A 37 9.51 -5.37 -1.57
N ALA A 38 9.91 -4.66 -0.53
CA ALA A 38 9.92 -3.20 -0.45
C ALA A 38 11.36 -2.69 -0.40
N THR A 39 11.54 -1.40 -0.64
CA THR A 39 12.81 -0.70 -0.42
C THR A 39 13.14 -0.63 1.08
N GLU A 40 14.36 -0.22 1.42
CA GLU A 40 14.93 -0.22 2.78
C GLU A 40 14.01 0.42 3.83
N GLU A 41 13.23 1.44 3.46
CA GLU A 41 12.30 2.13 4.36
C GLU A 41 11.16 1.24 4.85
N GLY A 42 10.88 0.14 4.15
CA GLY A 42 9.92 -0.87 4.59
C GLY A 42 10.29 -1.51 5.93
N ILE A 43 11.55 -1.39 6.39
CA ILE A 43 11.99 -1.90 7.70
C ILE A 43 11.21 -1.30 8.86
N PHE A 44 10.64 -0.10 8.69
CA PHE A 44 9.84 0.58 9.70
C PHE A 44 8.39 0.05 9.78
N ALA A 45 7.99 -0.85 8.88
CA ALA A 45 6.70 -1.51 9.00
C ALA A 45 6.65 -2.36 10.28
N LEU A 46 5.63 -2.13 11.10
CA LEU A 46 5.49 -2.80 12.39
C LEU A 46 4.58 -4.02 12.28
N PRO A 47 4.97 -5.19 12.81
CA PRO A 47 4.09 -6.34 12.90
C PRO A 47 2.75 -6.00 13.59
N ASN A 48 1.67 -6.62 13.12
CA ASN A 48 0.29 -6.34 13.52
C ASN A 48 -0.23 -4.92 13.24
N ARG A 49 0.51 -4.07 12.50
CA ARG A 49 -0.04 -2.81 11.99
C ARG A 49 -0.55 -2.97 10.58
N ALA A 50 -1.61 -2.21 10.28
CA ALA A 50 -2.23 -2.23 8.98
C ALA A 50 -1.46 -1.30 8.04
N ILE A 51 -1.06 -1.82 6.89
CA ILE A 51 -0.44 -1.09 5.80
C ILE A 51 -1.34 -1.18 4.57
N SER A 52 -1.21 -0.19 3.70
CA SER A 52 -1.94 -0.06 2.46
C SER A 52 -1.04 -0.59 1.33
N VAL A 53 -1.48 -1.64 0.65
CA VAL A 53 -0.67 -2.33 -0.39
C VAL A 53 -1.45 -2.37 -1.70
N VAL A 54 -0.83 -1.90 -2.77
CA VAL A 54 -1.39 -1.96 -4.13
C VAL A 54 -0.79 -3.16 -4.86
N LYS A 55 -1.63 -3.94 -5.56
CA LYS A 55 -1.20 -5.15 -6.27
C LYS A 55 -0.68 -4.80 -7.68
N GLY A 56 0.64 -4.72 -7.84
CA GLY A 56 1.28 -4.49 -9.14
C GLY A 56 1.32 -5.71 -10.08
N SER A 57 0.93 -6.90 -9.65
CA SER A 57 1.21 -8.16 -10.38
C SER A 57 0.29 -8.49 -11.56
N ARG A 58 -0.62 -7.59 -11.98
CA ARG A 58 -1.60 -7.87 -13.06
C ARG A 58 -1.53 -6.95 -14.28
N MET A 59 -0.77 -5.86 -14.22
CA MET A 59 -0.54 -4.93 -15.34
C MET A 59 0.85 -4.33 -15.12
N ALA A 60 1.54 -3.91 -16.18
CA ALA A 60 2.88 -3.30 -16.11
C ALA A 60 2.99 -2.38 -14.89
N THR A 61 4.00 -2.61 -14.05
CA THR A 61 4.25 -1.81 -12.86
C THR A 61 4.49 -0.38 -13.32
N TYR A 62 3.47 0.48 -13.22
CA TYR A 62 3.57 1.89 -13.59
C TYR A 62 4.20 2.69 -12.45
N ASP A 63 5.18 2.07 -11.78
CA ASP A 63 5.92 2.63 -10.66
C ASP A 63 7.35 2.87 -11.15
N GLY A 64 7.95 3.94 -10.68
CA GLY A 64 9.28 4.31 -11.11
C GLY A 64 9.76 5.59 -10.45
N CYS A 65 10.69 6.25 -11.11
CA CYS A 65 11.21 7.54 -10.68
C CYS A 65 11.10 8.56 -11.81
N VAL A 66 10.96 9.82 -11.42
CA VAL A 66 10.96 10.92 -12.37
C VAL A 66 12.38 11.15 -12.89
N THR A 67 12.54 11.21 -14.20
CA THR A 67 13.84 11.39 -14.87
C THR A 67 14.08 12.83 -15.29
N ALA A 68 13.03 13.58 -15.64
CA ALA A 68 13.10 15.01 -15.92
C ALA A 68 11.78 15.72 -15.60
N VAL A 69 11.84 17.03 -15.39
CA VAL A 69 10.67 17.89 -15.15
C VAL A 69 10.83 19.21 -15.90
N ASN A 70 9.77 19.65 -16.58
CA ASN A 70 9.67 20.93 -17.25
C ASN A 70 8.31 21.56 -16.96
N GLY A 71 8.26 22.45 -15.96
CA GLY A 71 7.00 23.00 -15.45
C GLY A 71 6.11 21.90 -14.86
N LEU A 72 4.93 21.70 -15.45
CA LEU A 72 4.00 20.63 -15.06
C LEU A 72 4.19 19.34 -15.87
N THR A 73 5.04 19.36 -16.90
CA THR A 73 5.34 18.18 -17.71
C THR A 73 6.47 17.39 -17.05
N VAL A 74 6.24 16.08 -16.88
CA VAL A 74 7.12 15.18 -16.16
C VAL A 74 7.48 13.99 -17.03
N GLU A 75 8.76 13.66 -17.05
CA GLU A 75 9.33 12.53 -17.77
C GLU A 75 9.57 11.38 -16.81
N LEU A 76 9.05 10.20 -17.16
CA LEU A 76 8.98 9.03 -16.31
C LEU A 76 10.03 7.98 -16.72
N SER A 77 10.54 7.23 -15.75
CA SER A 77 11.45 6.11 -16.03
C SER A 77 10.76 4.91 -16.69
N GLN A 78 9.44 4.78 -16.52
CA GLN A 78 8.63 3.69 -17.07
C GLN A 78 7.51 4.23 -17.96
N PRO A 79 7.14 3.52 -19.03
CA PRO A 79 6.01 3.90 -19.87
C PRO A 79 4.69 3.69 -19.13
N VAL A 80 3.77 4.65 -19.23
CA VAL A 80 2.43 4.62 -18.66
C VAL A 80 1.35 4.51 -19.73
N LYS A 81 0.21 3.92 -19.37
CA LYS A 81 -0.94 3.78 -20.27
C LYS A 81 -2.19 4.37 -19.63
N PHE A 82 -2.74 5.36 -20.31
CA PHE A 82 -4.03 5.95 -19.95
C PHE A 82 -5.17 5.10 -20.51
N THR A 83 -6.17 4.81 -19.68
CA THR A 83 -7.47 4.28 -20.13
C THR A 83 -8.41 5.43 -20.48
N SER A 84 -9.07 5.32 -21.64
CA SER A 84 -10.03 6.33 -22.09
C SER A 84 -11.24 6.35 -21.16
N GLY A 85 -11.63 7.53 -20.68
CA GLY A 85 -12.79 7.73 -19.80
C GLY A 85 -12.49 7.61 -18.30
N ASP A 86 -11.26 7.29 -17.89
CA ASP A 86 -10.85 7.26 -16.49
C ASP A 86 -9.92 8.42 -16.15
N ASP A 87 -10.12 9.02 -14.97
CA ASP A 87 -9.14 9.94 -14.38
C ASP A 87 -7.93 9.16 -13.84
N HIS A 88 -6.74 9.68 -14.12
CA HIS A 88 -5.48 9.10 -13.67
C HIS A 88 -4.72 10.09 -12.79
N SER A 89 -4.00 9.55 -11.80
CA SER A 89 -3.15 10.32 -10.92
C SER A 89 -1.77 9.67 -10.75
N LEU A 90 -0.79 10.53 -10.52
CA LEU A 90 0.50 10.17 -9.95
C LEU A 90 0.43 10.29 -8.43
N ILE A 91 0.80 9.22 -7.75
CA ILE A 91 1.16 9.27 -6.33
C ILE A 91 2.67 9.53 -6.27
N LEU A 92 3.05 10.72 -5.84
CA LEU A 92 4.44 11.13 -5.64
C LEU A 92 4.86 10.85 -4.20
N LYS A 93 6.04 10.24 -4.01
CA LYS A 93 6.65 10.07 -2.69
C LYS A 93 7.43 11.33 -2.31
N LEU A 94 7.03 11.94 -1.21
CA LEU A 94 7.67 13.12 -0.62
C LEU A 94 8.95 12.72 0.14
N ARG A 95 9.85 13.66 0.38
CA ARG A 95 11.11 13.38 1.11
C ARG A 95 10.91 13.00 2.57
N ASP A 96 9.81 13.43 3.18
CA ASP A 96 9.44 13.08 4.55
C ASP A 96 8.81 11.67 4.66
N GLY A 97 8.70 10.95 3.54
CA GLY A 97 8.05 9.63 3.46
C GLY A 97 6.53 9.71 3.29
N GLY A 98 5.95 10.91 3.25
CA GLY A 98 4.57 11.13 2.87
C GLY A 98 4.30 10.84 1.39
N VAL A 99 3.03 10.83 1.02
CA VAL A 99 2.60 10.66 -0.37
C VAL A 99 1.62 11.75 -0.77
N GLN A 100 1.72 12.20 -2.02
CA GLN A 100 0.81 13.18 -2.60
C GLN A 100 0.20 12.62 -3.89
N SER A 101 -1.12 12.65 -4.02
CA SER A 101 -1.80 12.36 -5.29
C SER A 101 -1.95 13.62 -6.12
N VAL A 102 -1.56 13.58 -7.40
CA VAL A 102 -1.69 14.67 -8.37
C VAL A 102 -2.33 14.11 -9.64
N ASN A 103 -3.42 14.72 -10.10
CA ASN A 103 -4.08 14.31 -11.34
C ASN A 103 -3.18 14.61 -12.54
N VAL A 104 -3.23 13.73 -13.54
CA VAL A 104 -2.38 13.83 -14.73
C VAL A 104 -3.17 13.57 -16.01
N VAL A 105 -2.72 14.21 -17.09
CA VAL A 105 -3.18 13.98 -18.46
C VAL A 105 -2.02 13.45 -19.32
N PRO A 106 -2.32 12.72 -20.42
CA PRO A 106 -1.28 12.20 -21.31
C PRO A 106 -0.43 13.33 -21.91
N GLY A 107 0.88 13.13 -21.92
CA GLY A 107 1.84 13.99 -22.63
C GLY A 107 2.05 13.57 -24.08
N ALA A 108 3.20 13.96 -24.66
CA ALA A 108 3.52 13.68 -26.06
C ALA A 108 3.80 12.20 -26.36
N HIS A 109 4.19 11.41 -25.36
CA HIS A 109 4.47 9.98 -25.48
C HIS A 109 4.19 9.23 -24.18
N ASP A 110 4.30 7.90 -24.21
CA ASP A 110 3.96 7.00 -23.08
C ASP A 110 4.79 7.23 -21.81
N ARG A 111 5.98 7.82 -21.89
CA ARG A 111 6.80 8.22 -20.72
C ARG A 111 6.63 9.67 -20.28
N GLN A 112 5.67 10.40 -20.84
CA GLN A 112 5.45 11.79 -20.51
C GLN A 112 4.03 12.00 -20.03
N VAL A 113 3.91 12.69 -18.90
CA VAL A 113 2.62 13.06 -18.32
C VAL A 113 2.63 14.54 -17.94
N ILE A 114 1.46 15.17 -17.99
CA ILE A 114 1.29 16.56 -17.60
C ILE A 114 0.43 16.61 -16.34
N MET A 115 0.98 17.16 -15.26
CA MET A 115 0.27 17.37 -14.00
C MET A 115 -0.74 18.50 -14.13
N THR A 116 -1.92 18.36 -13.51
CA THR A 116 -2.94 19.42 -13.50
C THR A 116 -2.69 20.48 -12.43
N SER A 117 -1.81 20.20 -11.46
CA SER A 117 -1.45 21.09 -10.36
C SER A 117 0.01 20.95 -9.98
N VAL A 118 0.58 22.02 -9.42
CA VAL A 118 1.95 22.01 -8.90
C VAL A 118 2.04 21.06 -7.70
N PRO A 119 3.05 20.17 -7.64
CA PRO A 119 3.26 19.30 -6.48
C PRO A 119 3.66 20.13 -5.25
N GLN A 120 3.39 19.58 -4.06
CA GLN A 120 3.66 20.23 -2.77
C GLN A 120 5.17 20.40 -2.53
N GLU A 121 5.96 19.45 -3.03
CA GLU A 121 7.41 19.51 -3.02
C GLU A 121 7.94 19.51 -4.46
N ALA A 122 9.05 20.22 -4.70
CA ALA A 122 9.72 20.19 -5.99
C ALA A 122 10.23 18.78 -6.32
N ILE A 123 9.92 18.30 -7.52
CA ILE A 123 10.39 16.99 -8.00
C ILE A 123 11.92 17.02 -8.10
N TYR A 124 12.57 16.06 -7.44
CA TYR A 124 14.00 15.90 -7.45
C TYR A 124 14.44 14.84 -8.46
N VAL A 125 15.27 15.25 -9.42
CA VAL A 125 15.79 14.38 -10.50
C VAL A 125 17.32 14.25 -10.49
N GLY A 126 18.00 14.86 -9.52
CA GLY A 126 19.46 14.87 -9.40
C GLY A 126 20.03 13.51 -8.94
N ASN A 127 21.37 13.43 -8.90
CA ASN A 127 22.09 12.21 -8.52
C ASN A 127 22.60 12.22 -7.07
N SER A 128 22.48 13.34 -6.35
CA SER A 128 22.97 13.48 -4.97
C SER A 128 22.04 12.91 -3.90
N ALA A 129 20.85 12.41 -4.28
CA ALA A 129 19.86 11.82 -3.39
C ALA A 129 18.93 10.89 -4.19
N LEU A 130 18.01 10.20 -3.52
CA LEU A 130 16.96 9.43 -4.19
C LEU A 130 16.07 10.35 -5.02
N LYS A 131 15.83 9.97 -6.28
CA LYS A 131 14.92 10.68 -7.17
C LYS A 131 13.49 10.56 -6.65
N THR A 132 12.64 11.54 -6.97
CA THR A 132 11.22 11.46 -6.62
C THR A 132 10.60 10.25 -7.28
N GLU A 133 10.15 9.31 -6.44
CA GLU A 133 9.46 8.10 -6.86
C GLU A 133 7.98 8.39 -7.13
N PHE A 134 7.40 7.66 -8.07
CA PHE A 134 6.00 7.79 -8.42
C PHE A 134 5.33 6.42 -8.56
N SER A 135 4.02 6.40 -8.35
CA SER A 135 3.12 5.33 -8.76
C SER A 135 1.98 5.91 -9.58
N PHE A 136 1.73 5.35 -10.77
CA PHE A 136 0.70 5.82 -11.68
C PHE A 136 -0.50 4.86 -11.72
N GLY A 137 -1.72 5.42 -11.65
CA GLY A 137 -2.94 4.63 -11.71
C GLY A 137 -4.20 5.48 -11.79
N ASN A 138 -5.33 4.84 -12.08
CA ASN A 138 -6.66 5.42 -11.88
C ASN A 138 -7.11 5.21 -10.42
N GLU A 139 -8.20 5.85 -10.00
CA GLU A 139 -8.71 5.77 -8.62
C GLU A 139 -8.98 4.32 -8.18
N ALA A 140 -9.43 3.46 -9.10
CA ALA A 140 -9.63 2.03 -8.85
C ALA A 140 -8.32 1.26 -8.64
N ARG A 141 -7.23 1.62 -9.34
CA ARG A 141 -5.88 1.03 -9.15
C ARG A 141 -5.25 1.46 -7.85
N HIS A 142 -5.46 2.70 -7.43
CA HIS A 142 -4.99 3.24 -6.15
C HIS A 142 -5.82 2.77 -4.95
N ASN A 143 -6.87 1.97 -5.18
CA ASN A 143 -7.66 1.40 -4.12
C ASN A 143 -6.84 0.33 -3.41
N ALA A 144 -6.04 0.75 -2.44
CA ALA A 144 -5.09 -0.13 -1.81
C ALA A 144 -5.79 -1.17 -0.94
N GLN A 145 -5.23 -2.37 -0.93
CA GLN A 145 -5.65 -3.42 -0.02
C GLN A 145 -5.01 -3.19 1.34
N MET A 146 -5.84 -3.17 2.38
CA MET A 146 -5.32 -3.10 3.73
C MET A 146 -4.81 -4.48 4.14
N ILE A 147 -3.53 -4.54 4.52
CA ILE A 147 -2.81 -5.75 4.92
C ILE A 147 -2.29 -5.55 6.33
N LEU A 148 -2.49 -6.54 7.21
CA LEU A 148 -1.80 -6.61 8.49
C LEU A 148 -0.43 -7.26 8.30
N VAL A 149 0.62 -6.52 8.68
CA VAL A 149 1.99 -7.01 8.65
C VAL A 149 2.14 -8.19 9.61
N SER A 150 2.73 -9.28 9.12
CA SER A 150 3.07 -10.48 9.89
C SER A 150 4.56 -10.50 10.21
N THR A 151 5.41 -10.43 9.19
CA THR A 151 6.88 -10.37 9.34
C THR A 151 7.46 -9.27 8.47
N VAL A 152 8.58 -8.71 8.94
CA VAL A 152 9.45 -7.81 8.19
C VAL A 152 10.84 -8.38 8.33
N ASP A 153 11.32 -8.97 7.24
CA ASP A 153 12.60 -9.66 7.20
C ASP A 153 13.57 -8.82 6.36
N PRO A 154 14.75 -8.46 6.86
CA PRO A 154 15.74 -7.73 6.07
C PRO A 154 16.18 -8.60 4.88
N GLY A 155 16.23 -8.00 3.69
CA GLY A 155 16.72 -8.62 2.47
C GLY A 155 18.12 -8.13 2.10
N ASP A 156 18.61 -8.63 0.97
CA ASP A 156 19.85 -8.15 0.36
C ASP A 156 19.61 -6.84 -0.41
N ASP A 157 20.68 -6.09 -0.67
CA ASP A 157 20.66 -4.90 -1.54
C ASP A 157 19.65 -3.79 -1.13
N ARG A 158 19.64 -3.42 0.16
CA ARG A 158 18.77 -2.34 0.69
C ARG A 158 17.28 -2.59 0.42
N THR A 159 16.87 -3.85 0.46
CA THR A 159 15.47 -4.24 0.38
C THR A 159 15.01 -4.92 1.66
N VAL A 160 13.70 -4.93 1.88
CA VAL A 160 13.08 -5.73 2.95
C VAL A 160 11.95 -6.57 2.37
N LYS A 161 11.78 -7.76 2.92
CA LYS A 161 10.65 -8.62 2.60
C LYS A 161 9.57 -8.42 3.65
N ILE A 162 8.39 -8.00 3.21
CA ILE A 162 7.22 -7.84 4.07
C ILE A 162 6.23 -8.94 3.75
N THR A 163 5.82 -9.67 4.77
CA THR A 163 4.70 -10.62 4.68
C THR A 163 3.54 -10.14 5.52
N GLY A 164 2.32 -10.44 5.08
CA GLY A 164 1.12 -10.04 5.79
C GLY A 164 -0.12 -10.77 5.31
N PHE A 165 -1.25 -10.42 5.89
CA PHE A 165 -2.55 -10.98 5.55
C PHE A 165 -3.62 -9.90 5.43
N ASN A 166 -4.71 -10.18 4.72
CA ASN A 166 -5.81 -9.23 4.54
C ASN A 166 -6.32 -8.68 5.87
N TYR A 167 -6.55 -7.36 5.92
CA TYR A 167 -7.21 -6.70 7.03
C TYR A 167 -8.72 -6.76 6.90
N ASP A 168 -9.41 -7.27 7.92
CA ASP A 168 -10.86 -7.19 8.02
C ASP A 168 -11.26 -6.34 9.24
N LYS A 169 -12.25 -5.47 9.07
CA LYS A 169 -12.81 -4.68 10.18
C LYS A 169 -13.39 -5.57 11.27
N ASP A 170 -13.91 -6.74 10.90
CA ASP A 170 -14.57 -7.67 11.81
C ASP A 170 -13.58 -8.41 12.73
N PHE A 171 -12.26 -8.21 12.55
CA PHE A 171 -11.27 -8.63 13.54
C PHE A 171 -11.53 -8.04 14.93
N TYR A 172 -12.10 -6.83 14.99
CA TYR A 172 -12.34 -6.07 16.22
C TYR A 172 -13.83 -6.02 16.59
N LYS A 173 -14.67 -6.83 15.93
CA LYS A 173 -16.14 -6.85 16.09
C LYS A 173 -16.61 -6.93 17.55
N PHE A 174 -15.85 -7.59 18.41
CA PHE A 174 -16.24 -7.89 19.78
C PHE A 174 -15.55 -7.01 20.85
N ASP A 175 -14.64 -6.12 20.46
CA ASP A 175 -13.85 -5.31 21.40
C ASP A 175 -14.04 -3.80 21.26
N ASN A 176 -15.01 -3.37 20.43
CA ASN A 176 -15.37 -1.96 20.20
C ASN A 176 -14.18 -1.07 19.80
N VAL A 177 -13.06 -1.67 19.37
CA VAL A 177 -11.93 -0.89 18.86
C VAL A 177 -12.34 -0.33 17.50
N PRO A 178 -12.22 0.99 17.29
CA PRO A 178 -12.51 1.60 16.00
C PRO A 178 -11.67 0.92 14.90
N PRO A 179 -12.28 0.52 13.78
CA PRO A 179 -11.52 -0.06 12.68
C PRO A 179 -10.54 0.97 12.11
N PHE A 180 -9.43 0.51 11.55
CA PHE A 180 -8.54 1.38 10.79
C PHE A 180 -9.29 1.92 9.55
N GLY A 181 -9.01 3.17 9.19
CA GLY A 181 -9.84 4.06 8.35
C GLY A 181 -10.06 3.70 6.87
N ARG A 182 -10.08 2.43 6.50
CA ARG A 182 -10.69 1.78 5.32
C ARG A 182 -10.50 0.27 5.51
N ALA A 183 -11.51 -0.54 5.18
CA ALA A 183 -11.40 -2.01 5.23
C ALA A 183 -10.82 -2.55 3.92
N PHE A 184 -10.38 -3.82 3.89
CA PHE A 184 -10.05 -4.50 2.64
C PHE A 184 -11.24 -4.42 1.66
N SER A 185 -10.98 -3.99 0.43
CA SER A 185 -11.99 -3.88 -0.63
C SER A 185 -11.94 -5.12 -1.52
N ASN A 186 -13.08 -5.78 -1.69
CA ASN A 186 -13.29 -6.84 -2.69
C ASN A 186 -13.42 -6.26 -4.12
N GLY A 187 -13.15 -4.96 -4.34
CA GLY A 187 -13.15 -4.36 -5.68
C GLY A 187 -12.12 -4.95 -6.66
N PHE A 188 -11.27 -5.87 -6.18
CA PHE A 188 -10.29 -6.63 -6.97
C PHE A 188 -10.63 -8.12 -7.11
N ASP A 189 -11.83 -8.52 -6.69
CA ASP A 189 -12.27 -9.91 -6.76
C ASP A 189 -12.79 -10.19 -8.19
N ASN A 190 -11.98 -10.89 -8.99
CA ASN A 190 -12.34 -11.24 -10.36
C ASN A 190 -13.22 -12.50 -10.44
N GLY A 191 -13.80 -12.96 -9.32
CA GLY A 191 -14.69 -14.12 -9.29
C GLY A 191 -14.00 -15.47 -9.53
N PHE A 192 -12.67 -15.57 -9.38
CA PHE A 192 -11.98 -16.87 -9.41
C PHE A 192 -11.76 -17.35 -7.96
N ASN A 193 -12.64 -18.25 -7.54
CA ASN A 193 -12.48 -19.10 -6.35
C ASN A 193 -11.38 -20.14 -6.56
#